data_AF-X1AGM5-F1
#
_entry.id   AF-X1AGM5-F1
#
_cell.length_a   1.000
_cell.length_b   1.000
_cell.length_c   1.000
_cell.angle_alpha   90.00
_cell.angle_beta   90.00
_cell.angle_gamma   90.00
#
_symmetry.space_group_name_H-M   'P 1'
#
loop_
_entity.id
_entity.type
_entity.pdbx_description
1 polymer ?
#
loop_
_entity_poly.entity_id
_entity_poly.type
_entity_poly.pdbx_seq_one_letter_code
_entity_poly.pdbx_strand_id
1 'polypeptide(L)' 'MKEILEQYLKNLTGASLHGDAREESYYKHLDELIKQFAEIQKIKNIDITILPKKTEAGNPDFRIWDGKNHITGYIEA' A
#
# COMPACT_ATOMS: atom_id res chain seq x y z
N MET A 1 -1.64 3.03 -16.67
CA MET A 1 -1.16 1.78 -16.03
C MET A 1 0.37 1.72 -16.00
N LYS A 2 1.05 1.75 -17.15
CA LYS A 2 2.52 1.77 -17.24
C LYS A 2 3.15 2.86 -16.36
N GLU A 3 2.67 4.09 -16.48
CA GLU A 3 3.22 5.25 -15.76
C GLU A 3 3.19 5.10 -14.24
N ILE A 4 2.09 4.58 -13.67
CA ILE A 4 1.99 4.42 -12.21
C ILE A 4 2.88 3.28 -11.70
N LEU A 5 3.12 2.25 -12.52
CA LEU A 5 4.06 1.17 -12.18
C LEU A 5 5.51 1.67 -12.24
N GLU A 6 5.86 2.47 -13.25
CA GLU A 6 7.18 3.11 -13.34
C GLU A 6 7.42 4.05 -12.15
N GLN A 7 6.43 4.84 -11.77
CA GLN A 7 6.51 5.70 -10.60
C GLN A 7 6.65 4.89 -9.30
N TYR A 8 5.90 3.81 -9.15
CA TYR A 8 6.00 2.90 -8.01
C TYR A 8 7.41 2.30 -7.89
N LEU A 9 7.95 1.75 -8.97
CA LEU A 9 9.31 1.19 -8.99
C LEU A 9 10.39 2.24 -8.67
N LYS A 10 10.21 3.47 -9.18
CA LYS A 10 11.10 4.60 -8.87
C LYS A 10 11.05 4.96 -7.39
N ASN A 11 9.86 4.97 -6.79
CA ASN A 11 9.68 5.24 -5.36
C ASN A 11 10.32 4.15 -4.50
N LEU A 12 10.11 2.86 -4.84
CA LEU A 12 10.76 1.74 -4.15
C LEU A 12 12.29 1.85 -4.21
N THR A 13 12.83 2.14 -5.39
CA THR A 13 14.28 2.34 -5.57
C THR A 13 14.77 3.51 -4.73
N GLY A 14 14.02 4.61 -4.71
CA GLY A 14 14.31 5.77 -3.86
C GLY A 14 14.37 5.41 -2.39
N ALA A 15 13.38 4.67 -1.87
CA ALA A 15 13.39 4.19 -0.49
C ALA A 15 14.60 3.30 -0.19
N SER A 16 14.91 2.33 -1.07
CA SER A 16 16.05 1.40 -0.91
C SER A 16 17.43 2.06 -0.91
N LEU A 17 17.56 3.26 -1.48
CA LEU A 17 18.83 4.00 -1.47
C LEU A 17 19.13 4.65 -0.10
N HIS A 18 18.15 4.69 0.81
CA HIS A 18 18.34 5.17 2.17
C HIS A 18 18.84 4.01 3.05
N GLY A 19 19.98 4.20 3.72
CA GLY A 19 20.66 3.15 4.48
C GLY A 19 19.91 2.62 5.71
N ASP A 20 18.83 3.29 6.10
CA ASP A 20 17.93 2.94 7.20
C ASP A 20 16.54 2.50 6.72
N ALA A 21 16.40 2.17 5.43
CA ALA A 21 15.16 1.63 4.88
C ALA A 21 14.72 0.37 5.65
N ARG A 22 13.45 0.35 6.04
CA ARG A 22 12.78 -0.80 6.66
C ARG A 22 11.56 -1.15 5.82
N GLU A 23 10.96 -2.30 6.09
CA GLU A 23 9.73 -2.75 5.44
C GLU A 23 8.66 -1.65 5.43
N GLU A 24 8.49 -0.95 6.56
CA GLU A 24 7.51 0.11 6.70
C GLU A 24 7.79 1.33 5.80
N SER A 25 9.04 1.52 5.36
CA SER A 25 9.42 2.57 4.41
C SER A 25 8.79 2.36 3.03
N TYR A 26 8.42 1.12 2.69
CA TYR A 26 7.85 0.78 1.39
C TYR A 26 6.31 0.82 1.37
N TYR A 27 5.64 0.67 2.52
CA TYR A 27 4.18 0.53 2.57
C TYR A 27 3.43 1.71 1.98
N LYS A 28 3.93 2.94 2.18
CA LYS A 28 3.31 4.14 1.61
C LYS A 28 3.29 4.10 0.07
N HIS A 29 4.32 3.53 -0.54
CA HIS A 29 4.40 3.44 -1.99
C HIS A 29 3.39 2.43 -2.55
N LEU A 30 3.14 1.33 -1.83
CA LEU A 30 2.10 0.37 -2.20
C LEU A 30 0.69 0.96 -2.02
N ASP A 31 0.45 1.67 -0.91
CA ASP A 31 -0.80 2.42 -0.68
C ASP A 31 -1.10 3.39 -1.83
N GLU A 32 -0.10 4.18 -2.25
CA GLU A 32 -0.22 5.11 -3.39
C GLU A 32 -0.54 4.38 -4.70
N LEU A 33 0.13 3.26 -4.98
CA LEU A 33 -0.12 2.46 -6.19
C LEU A 33 -1.57 1.93 -6.23
N ILE A 34 -2.07 1.39 -5.13
CA ILE A 34 -3.42 0.84 -5.05
C ILE A 34 -4.47 1.94 -5.25
N LYS A 35 -4.28 3.10 -4.62
CA LYS A 35 -5.17 4.26 -4.78
C LYS A 35 -5.19 4.77 -6.23
N GLN A 36 -4.03 4.91 -6.86
CA GLN A 36 -3.92 5.31 -8.27
C GLN A 36 -4.55 4.28 -9.20
N PHE A 37 -4.37 2.98 -8.92
CA PHE A 37 -5.02 1.92 -9.68
C PHE A 37 -6.55 2.01 -9.57
N ALA A 38 -7.08 2.19 -8.37
CA ALA A 38 -8.52 2.31 -8.13
C ALA A 38 -9.12 3.51 -8.88
N GLU A 39 -8.42 4.65 -8.90
CA GLU A 39 -8.82 5.83 -9.68
C GLU A 39 -8.92 5.51 -11.18
N ILE A 40 -7.89 4.87 -11.76
CA ILE A 40 -7.88 4.47 -13.18
C ILE A 40 -9.04 3.51 -13.50
N GLN A 41 -9.29 2.54 -12.62
CA GLN A 41 -10.37 1.56 -12.78
C GLN A 41 -11.75 2.10 -12.39
N LYS A 42 -11.83 3.35 -11.93
CA LYS A 42 -13.07 3.98 -11.42
C LYS A 42 -13.71 3.19 -10.28
N ILE A 43 -12.90 2.48 -9.49
CA ILE A 43 -13.31 1.83 -8.25
C ILE A 43 -13.49 2.94 -7.22
N LYS A 44 -14.71 3.06 -6.69
CA LYS A 44 -15.07 4.08 -5.71
C LYS A 44 -14.92 3.53 -4.29
N ASN A 45 -14.83 4.44 -3.34
CA ASN A 45 -14.82 4.15 -1.91
C ASN A 45 -13.74 3.14 -1.55
N ILE A 46 -12.49 3.43 -1.89
CA ILE A 46 -11.35 2.66 -1.41
C ILE A 46 -10.67 3.46 -0.30
N ASP A 47 -10.48 2.82 0.86
CA ASP A 47 -9.60 3.33 1.90
C ASP A 47 -8.64 2.22 2.33
N ILE A 48 -7.45 2.62 2.77
CA ILE A 48 -6.36 1.69 3.08
C ILE A 48 -5.77 2.08 4.42
N THR A 49 -5.76 1.14 5.36
CA THR A 49 -5.07 1.29 6.63
C THR A 49 -3.79 0.47 6.60
N ILE A 50 -2.65 1.15 6.68
CA ILE A 50 -1.34 0.54 6.91
C ILE A 50 -1.23 0.19 8.40
N LEU A 51 -0.79 -1.03 8.73
CA LEU A 51 -0.68 -1.54 10.08
C LEU A 51 0.79 -1.77 10.44
N PRO A 52 1.54 -0.73 10.87
CA PRO A 52 2.98 -0.81 11.11
C PRO A 52 3.35 -1.52 12.43
N LYS A 53 2.73 -2.67 12.75
CA LYS A 53 3.01 -3.43 13.96
C LYS A 53 3.68 -4.76 13.65
N LYS A 54 4.85 -5.00 14.27
CA LYS A 54 5.35 -6.35 14.52
C LYS A 54 4.27 -7.12 15.26
N THR A 55 3.64 -8.10 14.61
CA THR A 55 2.72 -8.99 15.31
C THR A 55 3.33 -10.37 15.50
N GLU A 56 3.23 -10.85 16.72
CA GLU A 56 3.31 -12.27 17.04
C GLU A 56 2.15 -12.95 16.30
N ALA A 57 2.46 -13.47 15.10
CA ALA A 57 1.61 -14.30 14.23
C ALA A 57 0.18 -13.79 13.95
N GLY A 58 0.00 -13.06 12.83
CA GLY A 58 -1.26 -13.10 12.06
C GLY A 58 -2.05 -11.81 11.83
N ASN A 59 -1.47 -10.61 12.04
CA ASN A 59 -2.12 -9.37 11.61
C ASN A 59 -1.53 -8.89 10.27
N PRO A 60 -2.37 -8.60 9.26
CA PRO A 60 -1.90 -8.19 7.95
C PRO A 60 -1.27 -6.81 7.94
N ASP A 61 -0.41 -6.54 6.97
CA ASP A 61 0.23 -5.24 6.76
C ASP A 61 -0.77 -4.17 6.33
N PHE A 62 -1.82 -4.56 5.59
CA PHE A 62 -2.87 -3.65 5.13
C PHE A 62 -4.28 -4.17 5.38
N ARG A 63 -5.19 -3.26 5.70
CA ARG A 63 -6.65 -3.45 5.61
C ARG A 63 -7.21 -2.60 4.50
N ILE A 64 -8.00 -3.21 3.62
CA ILE A 64 -8.69 -2.55 2.53
C ILE A 64 -10.16 -2.39 2.89
N TRP A 65 -10.71 -1.20 2.69
CA TRP A 65 -12.07 -0.84 3.07
C TRP A 65 -12.88 -0.37 1.87
N ASP A 66 -14.20 -0.57 1.93
CA ASP A 66 -15.18 0.01 0.99
C ASP A 66 -15.55 1.47 1.33
N GLY A 67 -14.59 2.23 1.85
CA GLY A 67 -14.79 3.52 2.47
C GLY A 67 -14.49 3.42 3.95
N LYS A 68 -15.51 3.58 4.81
CA LYS A 68 -15.28 3.69 6.27
C LYS A 68 -15.81 2.52 7.12
N ASN A 69 -16.70 1.68 6.60
CA ASN A 69 -17.52 0.82 7.45
C ASN A 69 -17.36 -0.68 7.22
N HIS A 70 -16.76 -1.12 6.11
CA HIS A 70 -16.58 -2.55 5.85
C HIS A 70 -15.19 -2.87 5.28
N ILE A 71 -14.52 -3.85 5.88
CA ILE A 71 -13.25 -4.39 5.39
C ILE A 71 -13.57 -5.34 4.23
N THR A 72 -13.01 -5.06 3.06
CA THR A 72 -13.19 -5.85 1.85
C THR A 72 -12.03 -6.83 1.60
N GLY A 73 -10.90 -6.62 2.27
CA GLY A 73 -9.76 -7.52 2.14
C GLY A 73 -8.53 -7.10 2.94
N TYR A 74 -7.48 -7.92 2.81
CA TYR A 74 -6.20 -7.78 3.50
C TYR A 74 -5.06 -8.01 2.49
N ILE A 75 -3.91 -7.37 2.72
CA ILE A 75 -2.68 -7.56 1.94
C ILE A 75 -1.52 -7.78 2.93
N GLU A 76 -0.69 -8.77 2.62
CA GLU A 76 0.64 -9.00 3.21
C GLU A 76 1.68 -8.54 2.17
N ALA A 77 2.75 -7.84 2.57
CA ALA A 77 3.67 -7.19 1.65
C ALA A 77 5.16 -7.34 2.01
#